data_AF-A0A8H6ECL7-F1
#
_entry.id   AF-A0A8H6ECL7-F1
#
_cell.length_a   1.000
_cell.length_b   1.000
_cell.length_c   1.000
_cell.angle_alpha   90.00
_cell.angle_beta   90.00
_cell.angle_gamma   90.00
#
_symmetry.space_group_name_H-M   'P 1'
#
loop_
_entity.id
_entity.type
_entity.pdbx_description
1 polymer ?
#
loop_
_entity_poly.entity_id
_entity_poly.type
_entity_poly.pdbx_seq_one_letter_code
_entity_poly.pdbx_strand_id
1 'polypeptide(L)'
;MTASMEMQRPRQDDDAQDVFSHLGKVNVDFVESTAGAIPTTYADLVESRISKVHRDYLMERHGTLELDPIPSIDPADPYNWPSWKKLANLVLVAVHACMGTFAAAGIIPAYKTISEEYGVTVQKASYLTSLQIAILGGAPLLWKPLSNRYGRRPIFLTSLICSLVNGVQFILYLFLGPETRYVGSNVNPDQPAWKREYLSLRRIDPTPFSWFEFVKPLTMVICPCVMIPAAAYAMVFLLSNVLATVEVPELLQQKFDLNTEQLGLQFLGPIIGSLIGEQLGGTLSDLWMNTRAKKTQRKPEPEYRLWLSYIGFICSIVGLIVFLVCTQESEEGRWNVSPIIGIAIGAAGNQIVTTVLITYAVDCYPTDAASVGVCITFVRQIWGFLGPFWFPPMFETVGVAASAGIGCALIVSVSVIPILFLHYLGRGWRPDVNV
;
A
#
# COMPACT_ATOMS: atom_id res chain seq x y z
N MET A 1 27.50 61.48 -39.24
CA MET A 1 28.22 60.97 -38.05
C MET A 1 27.52 61.57 -36.84
N THR A 2 26.84 60.85 -35.95
CA THR A 2 26.72 59.40 -35.73
C THR A 2 25.45 59.22 -34.88
N ALA A 3 24.63 58.23 -35.21
CA ALA A 3 23.38 57.91 -34.51
C ALA A 3 23.66 57.31 -33.12
N SER A 4 22.93 57.74 -32.11
CA SER A 4 22.94 57.17 -30.75
C SER A 4 22.09 55.90 -30.71
N MET A 5 22.69 54.79 -30.26
CA MET A 5 22.06 53.48 -30.12
C MET A 5 22.00 53.16 -28.62
N GLU A 6 20.86 53.45 -27.99
CA GLU A 6 20.56 53.03 -26.61
C GLU A 6 20.00 51.60 -26.62
N MET A 7 20.64 50.72 -25.87
CA MET A 7 20.31 49.31 -25.73
C MET A 7 19.18 49.15 -24.70
N GLN A 8 17.94 48.94 -25.13
CA GLN A 8 16.81 48.61 -24.25
C GLN A 8 16.97 47.18 -23.70
N ARG A 9 17.00 47.04 -22.37
CA ARG A 9 16.77 45.75 -21.68
C ARG A 9 15.28 45.38 -21.77
N PRO A 10 14.92 44.09 -21.92
CA PRO A 10 13.53 43.68 -21.94
C PRO A 10 12.90 43.81 -20.54
N ARG A 11 11.72 44.42 -20.50
CA ARG A 11 10.83 44.59 -19.35
C ARG A 11 10.05 43.28 -19.20
N GLN A 12 10.35 42.46 -18.20
CA GLN A 12 9.76 41.12 -18.05
C GLN A 12 9.13 40.86 -16.67
N ASP A 13 9.10 41.86 -15.78
CA ASP A 13 8.67 41.67 -14.39
C ASP A 13 7.31 42.34 -14.04
N ASP A 14 6.73 43.17 -14.91
CA ASP A 14 5.44 43.86 -14.62
C ASP A 14 4.19 43.04 -15.01
N ASP A 15 4.29 42.12 -15.98
CA ASP A 15 3.11 41.40 -16.52
C ASP A 15 2.63 40.24 -15.63
N ALA A 16 3.46 39.74 -14.72
CA ALA A 16 3.08 38.61 -13.86
C ALA A 16 2.13 39.03 -12.73
N GLN A 17 2.23 40.26 -12.22
CA GLN A 17 1.40 40.75 -11.11
C GLN A 17 -0.02 41.13 -11.56
N ASP A 18 -0.20 41.59 -12.79
CA ASP A 18 -1.53 41.94 -13.32
C ASP A 18 -2.40 40.72 -13.66
N VAL A 19 -1.80 39.56 -13.93
CA VAL A 19 -2.56 38.30 -14.17
C VAL A 19 -3.21 37.78 -12.89
N PHE A 20 -2.59 37.97 -11.72
CA PHE A 20 -3.15 37.51 -10.44
C PHE A 20 -4.27 38.41 -9.92
N SER A 21 -4.27 39.71 -10.22
CA SER A 21 -5.31 40.65 -9.79
C SER A 21 -6.65 40.42 -10.53
N HIS A 22 -6.58 39.97 -11.78
CA HIS A 22 -7.76 39.66 -12.61
C HIS A 22 -8.47 38.36 -12.22
N LEU A 23 -7.79 37.39 -11.58
CA LEU A 23 -8.38 36.11 -11.19
C LEU A 23 -9.42 36.23 -10.05
N GLY A 24 -9.32 37.26 -9.22
CA GLY A 24 -10.26 37.48 -8.11
C GLY A 24 -11.64 37.97 -8.53
N LYS A 25 -11.77 38.60 -9.71
CA LYS A 25 -13.04 39.17 -10.21
C LYS A 25 -13.81 38.25 -11.17
N VAL A 26 -13.15 37.29 -11.81
CA VAL A 26 -13.78 36.42 -12.82
C VAL A 26 -14.71 35.34 -12.22
N ASN A 27 -14.61 35.09 -10.91
CA ASN A 27 -15.40 34.03 -10.24
C ASN A 27 -16.90 34.32 -10.08
N VAL A 28 -17.38 35.55 -10.38
CA VAL A 28 -18.79 35.94 -10.18
C VAL A 28 -19.57 36.03 -11.49
N ASP A 29 -18.91 36.31 -12.62
CA ASP A 29 -19.61 36.56 -13.90
C ASP A 29 -19.75 35.32 -14.80
N PHE A 30 -19.10 34.20 -14.48
CA PHE A 30 -19.04 33.03 -15.39
C PHE A 30 -20.14 31.98 -15.22
N VAL A 31 -21.16 32.23 -14.39
CA VAL A 31 -22.27 31.29 -14.16
C VAL A 31 -23.40 31.43 -15.20
N GLU A 32 -23.41 32.47 -16.03
CA GLU A 32 -24.62 32.83 -16.80
C GLU A 32 -24.63 32.53 -18.31
N SER A 33 -23.69 31.76 -18.86
CA SER A 33 -23.75 31.43 -20.29
C SER A 33 -23.16 30.06 -20.65
N THR A 34 -23.93 29.00 -20.39
CA THR A 34 -23.87 27.74 -21.17
C THR A 34 -25.14 26.91 -20.96
N ALA A 35 -26.28 27.48 -21.37
CA ALA A 35 -27.48 26.70 -21.62
C ALA A 35 -27.39 26.15 -23.06
N GLY A 36 -27.06 24.86 -23.22
CA GLY A 36 -27.29 24.18 -24.51
C GLY A 36 -26.27 23.15 -25.00
N ALA A 37 -25.81 22.21 -24.17
CA ALA A 37 -25.40 20.87 -24.61
C ALA A 37 -25.20 19.99 -23.38
N ILE A 38 -25.74 18.77 -23.37
CA ILE A 38 -25.35 17.76 -22.38
C ILE A 38 -23.98 17.24 -22.87
N PRO A 39 -22.88 17.48 -22.14
CA PRO A 39 -21.57 17.03 -22.58
C PRO A 39 -21.56 15.49 -22.66
N THR A 40 -21.29 14.96 -23.85
CA THR A 40 -21.38 13.53 -24.18
C THR A 40 -20.10 12.76 -23.86
N THR A 41 -19.00 13.46 -23.61
CA THR A 41 -17.67 12.87 -23.38
C THR A 41 -17.03 13.46 -22.11
N TYR A 42 -16.20 12.68 -21.40
CA TYR A 42 -15.42 13.15 -20.24
C TYR A 42 -14.56 14.37 -20.60
N ALA A 43 -13.99 14.38 -21.80
CA ALA A 43 -13.24 15.52 -22.33
C ALA A 43 -14.07 16.81 -22.36
N ASP A 44 -15.33 16.76 -22.80
CA ASP A 44 -16.23 17.94 -22.90
C ASP A 44 -16.60 18.49 -21.50
N LEU A 45 -16.75 17.62 -20.51
CA LEU A 45 -16.99 17.97 -19.10
C LEU A 45 -15.77 18.60 -18.42
N VAL A 46 -14.57 18.20 -18.82
CA VAL A 46 -13.32 18.79 -18.36
C VAL A 46 -13.09 20.12 -19.06
N GLU A 47 -13.40 20.18 -20.36
CA GLU A 47 -13.29 21.35 -21.22
C GLU A 47 -14.06 22.55 -20.67
N SER A 48 -15.24 22.31 -20.08
CA SER A 48 -16.08 23.34 -19.45
C SER A 48 -15.61 23.78 -18.05
N ARG A 49 -14.68 23.05 -17.41
CA ARG A 49 -14.26 23.29 -16.01
C ARG A 49 -12.87 23.93 -15.86
N ILE A 50 -12.04 23.92 -16.90
CA ILE A 50 -10.64 24.40 -16.83
C ILE A 50 -10.41 25.63 -17.72
N SER A 51 -9.59 26.56 -17.23
CA SER A 51 -9.19 27.77 -17.98
C SER A 51 -8.46 27.41 -19.28
N LYS A 52 -8.59 28.24 -20.30
CA LYS A 52 -7.90 28.08 -21.59
C LYS A 52 -6.38 27.92 -21.44
N VAL A 53 -5.76 28.71 -20.55
CA VAL A 53 -4.32 28.63 -20.25
C VAL A 53 -3.93 27.26 -19.68
N HIS A 54 -4.78 26.69 -18.82
CA HIS A 54 -4.58 25.37 -18.25
C HIS A 54 -4.69 24.28 -19.33
N ARG A 55 -5.66 24.42 -20.24
CA ARG A 55 -5.86 23.49 -21.35
C ARG A 55 -4.66 23.47 -22.31
N ASP A 56 -4.18 24.64 -22.69
CA ASP A 56 -3.03 24.77 -23.60
C ASP A 56 -1.79 24.12 -22.98
N TYR A 57 -1.58 24.33 -21.68
CA TYR A 57 -0.51 23.66 -20.91
C TYR A 57 -0.64 22.12 -20.92
N LEU A 58 -1.83 21.57 -20.66
CA LEU A 58 -2.04 20.12 -20.66
C LEU A 58 -1.81 19.51 -22.05
N MET A 59 -2.29 20.17 -23.10
CA MET A 59 -2.07 19.73 -24.48
C MET A 59 -0.59 19.78 -24.86
N GLU A 60 0.12 20.85 -24.49
CA GLU A 60 1.56 20.99 -24.77
C GLU A 60 2.40 19.93 -24.04
N ARG A 61 2.09 19.67 -22.76
CA ARG A 61 2.90 18.79 -21.91
C ARG A 61 2.53 17.32 -22.01
N HIS A 62 1.24 17.00 -22.05
CA HIS A 62 0.72 15.63 -21.96
C HIS A 62 0.09 15.14 -23.27
N GLY A 63 -0.18 16.02 -24.24
CA GLY A 63 -0.75 15.66 -25.54
C GLY A 63 -2.21 15.18 -25.48
N THR A 64 -2.85 15.21 -24.31
CA THR A 64 -4.24 14.77 -24.10
C THR A 64 -4.87 15.52 -22.93
N LEU A 65 -6.20 15.67 -22.98
CA LEU A 65 -7.03 16.18 -21.89
C LEU A 65 -7.70 15.04 -21.09
N GLU A 66 -7.56 13.79 -21.54
CA GLU A 66 -8.09 12.60 -20.86
C GLU A 66 -7.15 12.15 -19.73
N LEU A 67 -6.91 13.04 -18.76
CA LEU A 67 -6.10 12.77 -17.58
C LEU A 67 -7.01 12.67 -16.34
N ASP A 68 -6.81 11.62 -15.55
CA ASP A 68 -7.49 11.44 -14.26
C ASP A 68 -6.47 10.99 -13.20
N PRO A 69 -6.15 11.84 -12.21
CA PRO A 69 -6.59 13.22 -12.04
C PRO A 69 -5.89 14.21 -13.00
N ILE A 70 -6.49 15.38 -13.20
CA ILE A 70 -5.94 16.45 -14.05
C ILE A 70 -4.77 17.15 -13.31
N PRO A 71 -3.55 17.16 -13.88
CA PRO A 71 -2.40 17.86 -13.31
C PRO A 71 -2.63 19.37 -13.23
N SER A 72 -2.20 20.01 -12.15
CA SER A 72 -2.20 21.48 -12.08
C SER A 72 -1.06 22.09 -12.90
N ILE A 73 -1.10 23.41 -13.14
CA ILE A 73 -0.02 24.15 -13.82
C ILE A 73 1.21 24.33 -12.90
N ASP A 74 1.04 24.14 -11.58
CA ASP A 74 2.12 24.36 -10.62
C ASP A 74 3.26 23.34 -10.84
N PRO A 75 4.51 23.78 -11.05
CA PRO A 75 5.65 22.88 -11.18
C PRO A 75 5.91 22.03 -9.93
N ALA A 76 5.40 22.43 -8.76
CA ALA A 76 5.47 21.65 -7.52
C ALA A 76 4.49 20.47 -7.47
N ASP A 77 3.55 20.38 -8.41
CA ASP A 77 2.62 19.26 -8.51
C ASP A 77 3.37 17.95 -8.85
N PRO A 78 3.25 16.90 -8.03
CA PRO A 78 3.89 15.61 -8.30
C PRO A 78 3.54 14.99 -9.65
N TYR A 79 2.37 15.30 -10.22
CA TYR A 79 1.99 14.82 -11.56
C TYR A 79 2.90 15.39 -12.65
N ASN A 80 3.43 16.60 -12.45
CA ASN A 80 4.35 17.27 -13.37
C ASN A 80 5.80 16.81 -13.25
N TRP A 81 6.18 16.07 -12.21
CA TRP A 81 7.58 15.72 -11.99
C TRP A 81 8.18 14.86 -13.12
N PRO A 82 9.47 15.05 -13.45
CA PRO A 82 10.17 14.18 -14.39
C PRO A 82 10.28 12.75 -13.83
N SER A 83 10.29 11.76 -14.72
CA SER A 83 10.23 10.33 -14.33
C SER A 83 11.36 9.90 -13.40
N TRP A 84 12.56 10.48 -13.53
CA TRP A 84 13.68 10.18 -12.65
C TRP A 84 13.42 10.61 -11.20
N LYS A 85 12.74 11.75 -10.98
CA LYS A 85 12.37 12.26 -9.65
C LYS A 85 11.27 11.40 -9.03
N LYS A 86 10.28 11.01 -9.85
CA LYS A 86 9.22 10.06 -9.45
C LYS A 86 9.83 8.72 -9.04
N LEU A 87 10.73 8.18 -9.86
CA LEU A 87 11.43 6.91 -9.58
C LEU A 87 12.32 7.00 -8.34
N ALA A 88 13.12 8.06 -8.20
CA ALA A 88 13.96 8.26 -7.02
C ALA A 88 13.14 8.33 -5.72
N ASN A 89 12.05 9.10 -5.72
CA ASN A 89 11.16 9.19 -4.57
C ASN A 89 10.47 7.84 -4.28
N LEU A 90 10.05 7.10 -5.32
CA LEU A 90 9.47 5.77 -5.17
C LEU A 90 10.47 4.79 -4.53
N VAL A 91 11.73 4.78 -5.00
CA VAL A 91 12.79 3.95 -4.42
C VAL A 91 13.05 4.32 -2.96
N LEU A 92 13.11 5.61 -2.62
CA LEU A 92 13.31 6.04 -1.23
C LEU A 92 12.19 5.55 -0.30
N VAL A 93 10.93 5.66 -0.75
CA VAL A 93 9.77 5.17 0.02
C VAL A 93 9.77 3.64 0.12
N ALA A 94 10.12 2.94 -0.96
CA ALA A 94 10.21 1.48 -0.98
C ALA A 94 11.30 0.95 -0.02
N VAL A 95 12.49 1.56 -0.05
CA VAL A 95 13.58 1.24 0.88
C VAL A 95 13.14 1.52 2.32
N HIS A 96 12.52 2.67 2.59
CA HIS A 96 12.04 2.99 3.94
C HIS A 96 11.01 1.96 4.45
N ALA A 97 10.04 1.58 3.62
CA ALA A 97 9.04 0.56 3.97
C ALA A 97 9.69 -0.82 4.22
N CYS A 98 10.64 -1.22 3.36
CA CYS A 98 11.39 -2.46 3.47
C CYS A 98 12.15 -2.54 4.81
N MET A 99 12.78 -1.46 5.25
CA MET A 99 13.61 -1.47 6.46
C MET A 99 12.82 -1.73 7.74
N GLY A 100 11.60 -1.20 7.85
CA GLY A 100 10.73 -1.48 9.00
C GLY A 100 10.39 -2.97 9.12
N THR A 101 10.05 -3.60 7.98
CA THR A 101 9.79 -5.05 7.93
C THR A 101 11.04 -5.90 8.04
N PHE A 102 12.19 -5.42 7.54
CA PHE A 102 13.47 -6.11 7.63
C PHE A 102 13.97 -6.19 9.07
N ALA A 103 13.93 -5.07 9.80
CA ALA A 103 14.24 -5.05 11.23
C ALA A 103 13.32 -5.99 12.03
N ALA A 104 12.06 -6.13 11.60
CA ALA A 104 11.11 -7.06 12.20
C ALA A 104 11.49 -8.53 12.02
N ALA A 105 11.91 -8.89 10.81
CA ALA A 105 12.25 -10.25 10.47
C ALA A 105 13.64 -10.66 11.00
N GLY A 106 14.54 -9.69 11.18
CA GLY A 106 15.94 -9.94 11.59
C GLY A 106 16.09 -10.63 12.95
N ILE A 107 15.12 -10.51 13.86
CA ILE A 107 15.16 -11.17 15.18
C ILE A 107 14.76 -12.66 15.13
N ILE A 108 14.05 -13.09 14.08
CA ILE A 108 13.43 -14.43 14.02
C ILE A 108 14.47 -15.56 14.16
N PRO A 109 15.62 -15.54 13.45
CA PRO A 109 16.63 -16.59 13.61
C PRO A 109 17.25 -16.64 15.02
N ALA A 110 17.18 -15.54 15.76
CA ALA A 110 17.77 -15.42 17.10
C ALA A 110 16.86 -15.93 18.23
N TYR A 111 15.64 -16.41 17.94
CA TYR A 111 14.72 -16.85 19.00
C TYR A 111 15.28 -17.96 19.89
N LYS A 112 15.96 -18.97 19.31
CA LYS A 112 16.61 -20.02 20.09
C LYS A 112 17.71 -19.47 20.98
N THR A 113 18.56 -18.57 20.46
CA THR A 113 19.61 -17.92 21.23
C THR A 113 19.04 -17.08 22.38
N ILE A 114 17.97 -16.31 22.13
CA ILE A 114 17.27 -15.53 23.17
C ILE A 114 16.64 -16.47 24.21
N SER A 115 16.08 -17.59 23.78
CA SER A 115 15.50 -18.61 24.65
C SER A 115 16.55 -19.19 25.61
N GLU A 116 17.73 -19.55 25.10
CA GLU A 116 18.85 -20.09 25.87
C GLU A 116 19.45 -19.07 26.84
N GLU A 117 19.63 -17.81 26.40
CA GLU A 117 20.24 -16.74 27.21
C GLU A 117 19.34 -16.31 28.38
N TYR A 118 18.04 -16.16 28.14
CA TYR A 118 17.09 -15.65 29.13
C TYR A 118 16.30 -16.76 29.85
N GLY A 119 16.55 -18.04 29.54
CA GLY A 119 15.86 -19.18 30.15
C GLY A 119 14.35 -19.17 29.90
N VAL A 120 13.91 -18.68 28.75
CA VAL A 120 12.50 -18.64 28.32
C VAL A 120 12.25 -19.60 27.18
N THR A 121 10.99 -19.97 26.90
CA THR A 121 10.70 -20.82 25.73
C THR A 121 10.86 -20.03 24.42
N VAL A 122 11.13 -20.74 23.32
CA VAL A 122 11.22 -20.17 21.96
C VAL A 122 9.90 -19.50 21.56
N GLN A 123 8.77 -20.09 21.95
CA GLN A 123 7.44 -19.47 21.79
C GLN A 123 7.35 -18.12 22.49
N LYS A 124 7.84 -18.01 23.74
CA LYS A 124 7.82 -16.74 24.47
C LYS A 124 8.74 -15.70 23.83
N ALA A 125 9.87 -16.12 23.26
CA ALA A 125 10.74 -15.25 22.48
C ALA A 125 10.03 -14.74 21.20
N SER A 126 9.21 -15.58 20.56
CA SER A 126 8.44 -15.20 19.36
C SER A 126 7.42 -14.07 19.59
N TYR A 127 7.05 -13.80 20.84
CA TYR A 127 6.17 -12.68 21.19
C TYR A 127 6.79 -11.31 20.89
N LEU A 128 8.12 -11.22 20.73
CA LEU A 128 8.80 -10.00 20.30
C LEU A 128 8.32 -9.55 18.91
N THR A 129 8.27 -10.46 17.94
CA THR A 129 7.71 -10.15 16.61
C THR A 129 6.19 -10.00 16.65
N SER A 130 5.48 -10.73 17.51
CA SER A 130 4.03 -10.55 17.67
C SER A 130 3.67 -9.13 18.11
N LEU A 131 4.36 -8.61 19.13
CA LEU A 131 4.19 -7.24 19.61
C LEU A 131 4.47 -6.22 18.50
N GLN A 132 5.50 -6.46 17.69
CA GLN A 132 5.80 -5.61 16.54
C GLN A 132 4.70 -5.63 15.47
N ILE A 133 4.14 -6.80 15.16
CA ILE A 133 3.00 -6.92 14.25
C ILE A 133 1.82 -6.08 14.77
N ALA A 134 1.54 -6.12 16.07
CA ALA A 134 0.49 -5.30 16.68
C ALA A 134 0.77 -3.79 16.54
N ILE A 135 2.01 -3.35 16.80
CA ILE A 135 2.40 -1.94 16.64
C ILE A 135 2.26 -1.50 15.17
N LEU A 136 2.68 -2.32 14.21
CA LEU A 136 2.51 -2.06 12.77
C LEU A 136 1.03 -1.93 12.37
N GLY A 137 0.12 -2.57 13.11
CA GLY A 137 -1.32 -2.44 12.92
C GLY A 137 -1.88 -1.13 13.45
N GLY A 138 -1.52 -0.76 14.68
CA GLY A 138 -2.04 0.44 15.34
C GLY A 138 -1.40 1.74 14.84
N ALA A 139 -0.11 1.71 14.48
CA ALA A 139 0.65 2.91 14.12
C ALA A 139 0.04 3.72 12.95
N PRO A 140 -0.46 3.12 11.85
CA PRO A 140 -1.11 3.88 10.77
C PRO A 140 -2.31 4.71 11.21
N LEU A 141 -3.04 4.32 12.26
CA LEU A 141 -4.17 5.10 12.80
C LEU A 141 -3.70 6.44 13.38
N LEU A 142 -2.50 6.47 13.95
CA LEU A 142 -1.88 7.69 14.48
C LEU A 142 -1.22 8.52 13.37
N TRP A 143 -0.41 7.87 12.52
CA TRP A 143 0.44 8.58 11.56
C TRP A 143 -0.30 9.11 10.34
N LYS A 144 -1.39 8.47 9.92
CA LYS A 144 -2.12 8.88 8.73
C LYS A 144 -2.78 10.27 8.86
N PRO A 145 -3.56 10.59 9.91
CA PRO A 145 -4.13 11.93 10.07
C PRO A 145 -3.03 13.00 10.12
N LEU A 146 -1.94 12.72 10.84
CA LEU A 146 -0.77 13.59 10.91
C LEU A 146 -0.16 13.84 9.52
N SER A 147 -0.01 12.80 8.70
CA SER A 147 0.51 12.88 7.33
C SER A 147 -0.39 13.71 6.41
N ASN A 148 -1.71 13.58 6.53
CA ASN A 148 -2.66 14.37 5.74
C ASN A 148 -2.58 15.87 6.09
N ARG A 149 -2.29 16.18 7.36
CA ARG A 149 -2.29 17.53 7.91
C ARG A 149 -0.97 18.28 7.69
N TYR A 150 0.13 17.66 8.08
CA TYR A 150 1.46 18.26 8.10
C TYR A 150 2.26 17.97 6.83
N GLY A 151 1.75 17.09 5.96
CA GLY A 151 2.49 16.61 4.80
C GLY A 151 3.16 15.26 5.06
N ARG A 152 3.58 14.61 3.99
CA ARG A 152 4.20 13.28 4.04
C ARG A 152 5.67 13.37 4.45
N ARG A 153 6.38 14.42 4.03
CA ARG A 153 7.83 14.55 4.26
C ARG A 153 8.21 14.71 5.75
N PRO A 154 7.57 15.60 6.54
CA PRO A 154 7.89 15.70 7.97
C PRO A 154 7.70 14.38 8.71
N ILE A 155 6.66 13.62 8.36
CA ILE A 155 6.38 12.32 8.98
C ILE A 155 7.48 11.31 8.66
N PHE A 156 7.91 11.20 7.41
CA PHE A 156 9.05 10.35 7.04
C PHE A 156 10.36 10.77 7.72
N LEU A 157 10.63 12.07 7.87
CA LEU A 157 11.82 12.53 8.59
C LEU A 157 11.75 12.19 10.08
N THR A 158 10.59 12.36 10.72
CA THR A 158 10.41 11.97 12.12
C THR A 158 10.55 10.46 12.33
N SER A 159 9.99 9.62 11.43
CA SER A 159 10.13 8.16 11.53
C SER A 159 11.58 7.71 11.35
N LEU A 160 12.35 8.38 10.48
CA LEU A 160 13.77 8.11 10.27
C LEU A 160 14.63 8.51 11.49
N ILE A 161 14.32 9.63 12.15
CA ILE A 161 14.99 10.02 13.41
C ILE A 161 14.71 9.00 14.52
N CYS A 162 13.45 8.57 14.67
CA CYS A 162 13.08 7.54 15.63
C CYS A 162 13.75 6.19 15.32
N SER A 163 14.02 5.91 14.05
CA SER A 163 14.64 4.68 13.57
C SER A 163 16.17 4.82 13.48
N LEU A 164 16.86 5.20 14.57
CA LEU A 164 18.31 5.52 14.66
C LEU A 164 19.29 4.57 13.91
N VAL A 165 18.85 3.36 13.53
CA VAL A 165 19.48 2.47 12.55
C VAL A 165 19.64 3.09 11.14
N ASN A 166 18.97 4.21 10.84
CA ASN A 166 18.81 4.79 9.49
C ASN A 166 19.53 6.11 9.23
N GLY A 167 20.63 6.42 9.93
CA GLY A 167 21.34 7.70 9.77
C GLY A 167 21.64 8.08 8.31
N VAL A 168 22.03 7.11 7.46
CA VAL A 168 22.29 7.33 6.03
C VAL A 168 21.01 7.65 5.24
N GLN A 169 19.94 6.88 5.43
CA GLN A 169 18.65 7.11 4.76
C GLN A 169 18.02 8.43 5.20
N PHE A 170 18.20 8.83 6.47
CA PHE A 170 17.78 10.13 6.98
C PHE A 170 18.46 11.27 6.23
N ILE A 171 19.78 11.20 6.06
CA ILE A 171 20.56 12.19 5.30
C ILE A 171 20.07 12.23 3.84
N LEU A 172 19.91 11.06 3.20
CA LEU A 172 19.42 10.98 1.82
C LEU A 172 18.01 11.57 1.67
N TYR A 173 17.08 11.25 2.56
CA TYR A 173 15.71 11.76 2.49
C TYR A 173 15.62 13.27 2.78
N LEU A 174 16.51 13.80 3.62
CA LEU A 174 16.59 15.23 3.92
C LEU A 174 16.89 16.06 2.67
N PHE A 175 17.77 15.56 1.80
CA PHE A 175 18.18 16.23 0.56
C PHE A 175 17.38 15.80 -0.69
N LEU A 176 16.93 14.55 -0.75
CA LEU A 176 16.34 13.94 -1.96
C LEU A 176 14.85 13.65 -1.86
N GLY A 177 14.24 13.68 -0.67
CA GLY A 177 12.82 13.41 -0.46
C GLY A 177 11.97 14.69 -0.53
N PRO A 178 11.31 14.99 -1.66
CA PRO A 178 10.36 16.10 -1.76
C PRO A 178 9.04 15.80 -1.03
N GLU A 179 8.35 16.85 -0.59
CA GLU A 179 6.97 16.77 -0.13
C GLU A 179 6.06 16.29 -1.28
N THR A 180 5.20 15.32 -0.99
CA THR A 180 4.32 14.66 -1.96
C THR A 180 2.85 14.96 -1.73
N ARG A 181 2.47 15.53 -0.57
CA ARG A 181 1.12 16.02 -0.32
C ARG A 181 0.98 17.44 -0.92
N TYR A 182 0.27 17.54 -2.04
CA TYR A 182 -0.04 18.83 -2.68
C TYR A 182 -1.50 19.23 -2.44
N VAL A 183 -1.73 20.51 -2.10
CA VAL A 183 -3.06 21.13 -1.92
C VAL A 183 -3.07 22.44 -2.70
N GLY A 184 -3.71 22.45 -3.88
CA GLY A 184 -3.67 23.58 -4.80
C GLY A 184 -4.34 24.87 -4.31
N SER A 185 -5.07 24.84 -3.18
CA SER A 185 -5.81 26.00 -2.67
C SER A 185 -4.95 27.03 -1.90
N ASN A 186 -3.72 26.69 -1.52
CA ASN A 186 -2.85 27.52 -0.65
C ASN A 186 -1.46 27.77 -1.27
N VAL A 187 -1.41 27.95 -2.59
CA VAL A 187 -0.16 28.22 -3.32
C VAL A 187 0.24 29.67 -3.08
N ASN A 188 1.29 29.91 -2.29
CA ASN A 188 1.92 31.23 -2.26
C ASN A 188 2.80 31.38 -3.53
N PRO A 189 2.44 32.23 -4.49
CA PRO A 189 3.15 32.36 -5.76
C PRO A 189 4.59 32.89 -5.58
N ASP A 190 4.87 33.61 -4.48
CA ASP A 190 6.16 34.26 -4.24
C ASP A 190 7.27 33.30 -3.78
N GLN A 191 6.94 32.06 -3.41
CA GLN A 191 7.94 31.07 -2.99
C GLN A 191 8.36 30.16 -4.15
N PRO A 192 9.67 29.98 -4.41
CA PRO A 192 10.13 29.06 -5.44
C PRO A 192 9.73 27.60 -5.11
N ALA A 193 9.28 26.86 -6.12
CA ALA A 193 8.75 25.50 -6.00
C ALA A 193 9.68 24.55 -5.23
N TRP A 194 10.98 24.60 -5.49
CA TRP A 194 11.96 23.75 -4.80
C TRP A 194 12.01 23.99 -3.27
N LYS A 195 11.80 25.23 -2.80
CA LYS A 195 11.73 25.51 -1.35
C LYS A 195 10.48 24.91 -0.74
N ARG A 196 9.36 24.94 -1.46
CA ARG A 196 8.09 24.35 -1.01
C ARG A 196 8.18 22.83 -0.94
N GLU A 197 8.81 22.21 -1.93
CA GLU A 197 9.02 20.76 -1.99
C GLU A 197 10.03 20.25 -0.94
N TYR A 198 11.15 20.94 -0.72
CA TYR A 198 12.27 20.40 0.07
C TYR A 198 12.54 21.10 1.40
N LEU A 199 11.96 22.27 1.69
CA LEU A 199 12.25 23.02 2.92
C LEU A 199 11.01 23.33 3.76
N SER A 200 9.80 23.08 3.24
CA SER A 200 8.58 23.28 4.02
C SER A 200 8.37 22.13 5.02
N LEU A 201 8.19 22.48 6.30
CA LEU A 201 7.77 21.60 7.39
C LEU A 201 6.50 22.13 8.08
N ARG A 202 5.80 23.07 7.44
CA ARG A 202 4.61 23.73 7.97
C ARG A 202 3.36 22.94 7.62
N ARG A 203 2.30 23.14 8.41
CA ARG A 203 0.95 22.63 8.19
C ARG A 203 0.46 23.00 6.79
N ILE A 204 0.13 21.99 5.96
CA ILE A 204 -0.19 22.16 4.52
C ILE A 204 -1.69 22.39 4.33
N ASP A 205 -2.50 21.50 4.90
CA ASP A 205 -3.94 21.63 4.88
C ASP A 205 -4.34 22.67 5.96
N PRO A 206 -5.33 23.57 5.76
CA PRO A 206 -5.78 24.57 6.75
C PRO A 206 -7.01 24.16 7.59
N THR A 207 -7.72 23.06 7.26
CA THR A 207 -8.91 22.56 7.99
C THR A 207 -8.73 22.31 9.51
N PRO A 208 -9.72 22.56 10.38
CA PRO A 208 -9.56 22.31 11.82
C PRO A 208 -9.35 20.82 12.10
N PHE A 209 -8.47 20.51 13.06
CA PHE A 209 -8.13 19.12 13.41
C PHE A 209 -9.27 18.50 14.21
N SER A 210 -9.82 17.38 13.74
CA SER A 210 -10.83 16.62 14.47
C SER A 210 -10.27 15.29 14.97
N TRP A 211 -10.54 14.96 16.23
CA TRP A 211 -10.25 13.63 16.79
C TRP A 211 -10.91 12.50 15.99
N PHE A 212 -12.01 12.80 15.27
CA PHE A 212 -12.67 11.84 14.42
C PHE A 212 -11.79 11.34 13.25
N GLU A 213 -10.78 12.11 12.82
CA GLU A 213 -9.89 11.71 11.72
C GLU A 213 -9.05 10.46 12.05
N PHE A 214 -8.75 10.23 13.32
CA PHE A 214 -8.00 9.05 13.80
C PHE A 214 -8.83 7.78 13.76
N VAL A 215 -10.12 7.91 14.04
CA VAL A 215 -11.07 6.79 14.07
C VAL A 215 -11.80 6.61 12.75
N LYS A 216 -11.78 7.60 11.84
CA LYS A 216 -12.41 7.51 10.51
C LYS A 216 -12.01 6.23 9.76
N PRO A 217 -10.74 5.78 9.71
CA PRO A 217 -10.40 4.53 9.03
C PRO A 217 -11.14 3.31 9.60
N LEU A 218 -11.45 3.29 10.89
CA LEU A 218 -12.17 2.18 11.53
C LEU A 218 -13.65 2.15 11.14
N THR A 219 -14.23 3.27 10.68
CA THR A 219 -15.60 3.28 10.16
C THR A 219 -15.75 2.42 8.89
N MET A 220 -14.65 2.17 8.17
CA MET A 220 -14.63 1.29 6.99
C MET A 220 -14.95 -0.17 7.31
N VAL A 221 -14.89 -0.58 8.59
CA VAL A 221 -15.30 -1.93 9.03
C VAL A 221 -16.78 -2.20 8.74
N ILE A 222 -17.61 -1.15 8.68
CA ILE A 222 -19.04 -1.26 8.37
C ILE A 222 -19.26 -1.57 6.88
N CYS A 223 -18.31 -1.22 6.01
CA CYS A 223 -18.41 -1.41 4.57
C CYS A 223 -18.09 -2.87 4.18
N PRO A 224 -19.06 -3.68 3.71
CA PRO A 224 -18.81 -5.09 3.39
C PRO A 224 -17.75 -5.29 2.31
N CYS A 225 -17.71 -4.40 1.30
CA CYS A 225 -16.71 -4.41 0.23
C CYS A 225 -15.28 -4.09 0.71
N VAL A 226 -15.09 -3.63 1.95
CA VAL A 226 -13.76 -3.45 2.56
C VAL A 226 -13.50 -4.54 3.59
N MET A 227 -14.47 -4.84 4.46
CA MET A 227 -14.30 -5.77 5.56
C MET A 227 -14.17 -7.23 5.11
N ILE A 228 -14.91 -7.65 4.07
CA ILE A 228 -14.80 -9.02 3.54
C ILE A 228 -13.40 -9.25 2.94
N PRO A 229 -12.88 -8.39 2.03
CA PRO A 229 -11.50 -8.49 1.58
C PRO A 229 -10.47 -8.39 2.72
N ALA A 230 -10.70 -7.53 3.72
CA ALA A 230 -9.82 -7.38 4.87
C ALA A 230 -9.73 -8.68 5.69
N ALA A 231 -10.87 -9.31 6.01
CA ALA A 231 -10.92 -10.57 6.73
C ALA A 231 -10.31 -11.72 5.92
N ALA A 232 -10.64 -11.78 4.63
CA ALA A 232 -10.12 -12.79 3.72
C ALA A 232 -8.59 -12.73 3.60
N TYR A 233 -8.04 -11.52 3.44
CA TYR A 233 -6.61 -11.28 3.41
C TYR A 233 -5.96 -11.58 4.77
N ALA A 234 -6.55 -11.10 5.88
CA ALA A 234 -6.03 -11.33 7.21
C ALA A 234 -5.85 -12.83 7.51
N MET A 235 -6.82 -13.66 7.13
CA MET A 235 -6.76 -15.11 7.36
C MET A 235 -5.67 -15.79 6.51
N VAL A 236 -5.55 -15.42 5.23
CA VAL A 236 -4.49 -15.94 4.36
C VAL A 236 -3.10 -15.51 4.84
N PHE A 237 -2.95 -14.23 5.20
CA PHE A 237 -1.69 -13.71 5.75
C PHE A 237 -1.28 -14.42 7.03
N LEU A 238 -2.25 -14.68 7.92
CA LEU A 238 -2.04 -15.40 9.16
C LEU A 238 -1.46 -16.80 8.93
N LEU A 239 -2.10 -17.58 8.06
CA LEU A 239 -1.78 -19.00 7.89
C LEU A 239 -0.66 -19.25 6.89
N SER A 240 -0.52 -18.41 5.86
CA SER A 240 0.51 -18.59 4.82
C SER A 240 1.78 -17.78 5.05
N ASN A 241 1.75 -16.73 5.89
CA ASN A 241 2.94 -15.93 6.19
C ASN A 241 3.29 -15.98 7.68
N VAL A 242 2.38 -15.57 8.59
CA VAL A 242 2.70 -15.46 10.03
C VAL A 242 3.06 -16.82 10.63
N LEU A 243 2.22 -17.84 10.38
CA LEU A 243 2.46 -19.21 10.83
C LEU A 243 3.83 -19.72 10.35
N ALA A 244 4.16 -19.53 9.07
CA ALA A 244 5.48 -19.91 8.56
C ALA A 244 6.61 -19.14 9.26
N THR A 245 6.45 -17.83 9.51
CA THR A 245 7.52 -17.04 10.12
C THR A 245 7.77 -17.35 11.60
N VAL A 246 6.73 -17.67 12.35
CA VAL A 246 6.82 -17.92 13.80
C VAL A 246 7.13 -19.36 14.12
N GLU A 247 6.56 -20.29 13.35
CA GLU A 247 6.67 -21.72 13.64
C GLU A 247 7.83 -22.39 12.91
N VAL A 248 8.49 -21.76 11.93
CA VAL A 248 9.72 -22.32 11.34
C VAL A 248 10.85 -22.47 12.37
N PRO A 249 11.16 -21.46 13.20
CA PRO A 249 12.10 -21.64 14.31
C PRO A 249 11.67 -22.72 15.30
N GLU A 250 10.37 -22.83 15.60
CA GLU A 250 9.90 -23.82 16.56
C GLU A 250 9.93 -25.25 15.99
N LEU A 251 9.31 -25.45 14.82
CA LEU A 251 9.12 -26.75 14.20
C LEU A 251 10.37 -27.23 13.47
N LEU A 252 10.96 -26.41 12.59
CA LEU A 252 12.05 -26.88 11.73
C LEU A 252 13.40 -26.82 12.42
N GLN A 253 13.66 -25.79 13.25
CA GLN A 253 14.94 -25.70 13.94
C GLN A 253 15.12 -26.82 14.95
N GLN A 254 14.08 -27.15 15.73
CA GLN A 254 14.14 -28.23 16.70
C GLN A 254 14.18 -29.60 16.01
N LYS A 255 13.37 -29.80 14.97
CA LYS A 255 13.27 -31.09 14.28
C LYS A 255 14.53 -31.49 13.50
N PHE A 256 15.22 -30.51 12.91
CA PHE A 256 16.42 -30.76 12.12
C PHE A 256 17.73 -30.30 12.80
N ASP A 257 17.65 -29.85 14.06
CA ASP A 257 18.75 -29.26 14.83
C ASP A 257 19.55 -28.21 14.05
N LEU A 258 18.84 -27.27 13.43
CA LEU A 258 19.45 -26.24 12.60
C LEU A 258 20.14 -25.18 13.45
N ASN A 259 21.34 -24.78 13.04
CA ASN A 259 21.97 -23.57 13.58
C ASN A 259 21.27 -22.30 13.08
N THR A 260 21.60 -21.14 13.65
CA THR A 260 20.99 -19.85 13.33
C THR A 260 21.12 -19.46 11.85
N GLU A 261 22.25 -19.74 11.23
CA GLU A 261 22.50 -19.41 9.81
C GLU A 261 21.66 -20.30 8.88
N GLN A 262 21.63 -21.60 9.15
CA GLN A 262 20.84 -22.58 8.42
C GLN A 262 19.34 -22.29 8.58
N LEU A 263 18.88 -21.89 9.77
CA LEU A 263 17.52 -21.44 9.97
C LEU A 263 17.20 -20.21 9.11
N GLY A 264 18.13 -19.25 9.06
CA GLY A 264 18.03 -18.08 8.17
C GLY A 264 17.82 -18.45 6.71
N LEU A 265 18.51 -19.49 6.21
CA LEU A 265 18.35 -19.98 4.83
C LEU A 265 16.95 -20.55 4.54
N GLN A 266 16.20 -21.00 5.55
CA GLN A 266 14.84 -21.51 5.33
C GLN A 266 13.89 -20.39 4.86
N PHE A 267 14.21 -19.13 5.16
CA PHE A 267 13.44 -17.97 4.71
C PHE A 267 13.65 -17.61 3.22
N LEU A 268 14.55 -18.29 2.51
CA LEU A 268 14.64 -18.15 1.05
C LEU A 268 13.36 -18.61 0.34
N GLY A 269 12.69 -19.64 0.87
CA GLY A 269 11.40 -20.11 0.37
C GLY A 269 10.34 -19.01 0.29
N PRO A 270 9.95 -18.38 1.40
CA PRO A 270 8.96 -17.30 1.39
C PRO A 270 9.41 -16.06 0.61
N ILE A 271 10.71 -15.77 0.51
CA ILE A 271 11.23 -14.69 -0.36
C ILE A 271 10.94 -15.00 -1.83
N ILE A 272 11.35 -16.18 -2.32
CA ILE A 272 11.14 -16.61 -3.70
C ILE A 272 9.63 -16.67 -4.01
N GLY A 273 8.86 -17.28 -3.12
CA GLY A 273 7.41 -17.36 -3.22
C GLY A 273 6.76 -15.99 -3.33
N SER A 274 7.14 -15.05 -2.45
CA SER A 274 6.58 -13.70 -2.46
C SER A 274 6.93 -12.93 -3.73
N LEU A 275 8.16 -13.02 -4.24
CA LEU A 275 8.57 -12.35 -5.48
C LEU A 275 7.78 -12.86 -6.69
N ILE A 276 7.60 -14.18 -6.79
CA ILE A 276 6.80 -14.81 -7.85
C ILE A 276 5.33 -14.38 -7.72
N GLY A 277 4.78 -14.45 -6.50
CA GLY A 277 3.38 -14.08 -6.24
C GLY A 277 3.07 -12.63 -6.54
N GLU A 278 3.97 -11.70 -6.19
CA GLU A 278 3.81 -10.26 -6.46
C GLU A 278 3.84 -9.99 -7.98
N GLN A 279 4.81 -10.56 -8.68
CA GLN A 279 4.95 -10.35 -10.12
C GLN A 279 3.74 -10.92 -10.89
N LEU A 280 3.25 -12.10 -10.49
CA LEU A 280 2.06 -12.70 -11.07
C LEU A 280 0.79 -11.93 -10.69
N GLY A 281 0.59 -11.62 -9.41
CA GLY A 281 -0.62 -10.97 -8.89
C GLY A 281 -0.90 -9.63 -9.55
N GLY A 282 0.09 -8.72 -9.58
CA GLY A 282 -0.07 -7.40 -10.18
C GLY A 282 -0.26 -7.46 -11.69
N THR A 283 0.66 -8.12 -12.39
CA THR A 283 0.64 -8.17 -13.87
C THR A 283 -0.60 -8.88 -14.39
N LEU A 284 -0.97 -10.03 -13.81
CA LEU A 284 -2.15 -10.77 -14.24
C LEU A 284 -3.43 -9.99 -13.94
N SER A 285 -3.52 -9.31 -12.80
CA SER A 285 -4.68 -8.48 -12.45
C SER A 285 -4.93 -7.40 -13.50
N ASP A 286 -3.88 -6.66 -13.85
CA ASP A 286 -3.99 -5.56 -14.80
C ASP A 286 -4.26 -6.05 -16.21
N LEU A 287 -3.59 -7.12 -16.65
CA LEU A 287 -3.87 -7.76 -17.94
C LEU A 287 -5.32 -8.27 -18.02
N TRP A 288 -5.83 -8.87 -16.96
CA TRP A 288 -7.19 -9.40 -16.88
C TRP A 288 -8.23 -8.29 -17.01
N MET A 289 -8.06 -7.20 -16.25
CA MET A 289 -8.93 -6.03 -16.31
C MET A 289 -8.86 -5.35 -17.67
N ASN A 290 -7.66 -5.10 -18.20
CA ASN A 290 -7.46 -4.42 -19.49
C ASN A 290 -8.02 -5.22 -20.67
N THR A 291 -7.92 -6.55 -20.63
CA THR A 291 -8.50 -7.40 -21.67
C THR A 291 -10.02 -7.30 -21.71
N ARG A 292 -10.68 -7.27 -20.54
CA ARG A 292 -12.13 -7.07 -20.48
C ARG A 292 -12.53 -5.64 -20.86
N ALA A 293 -11.74 -4.64 -20.49
CA ALA A 293 -11.96 -3.26 -20.88
C ALA A 293 -11.97 -3.11 -22.41
N LYS A 294 -10.97 -3.70 -23.09
CA LYS A 294 -10.88 -3.70 -24.56
C LYS A 294 -12.07 -4.42 -25.22
N LYS A 295 -12.53 -5.55 -24.67
CA LYS A 295 -13.67 -6.29 -25.20
C LYS A 295 -15.01 -5.56 -25.01
N THR A 296 -15.17 -4.87 -23.88
CA THR A 296 -16.44 -4.26 -23.49
C THR A 296 -16.52 -2.77 -23.86
N GLN A 297 -15.38 -2.15 -24.25
CA GLN A 297 -15.22 -0.71 -24.48
C GLN A 297 -15.72 0.14 -23.31
N ARG A 298 -15.67 -0.42 -22.09
CA ARG A 298 -16.11 0.18 -20.83
C ARG A 298 -15.18 -0.26 -19.71
N LYS A 299 -15.02 0.58 -18.69
CA LYS A 299 -14.25 0.22 -17.49
C LYS A 299 -14.90 -0.99 -16.82
N PRO A 300 -14.17 -2.10 -16.60
CA PRO A 300 -14.73 -3.28 -15.96
C PRO A 300 -15.11 -2.97 -14.52
N GLU A 301 -16.16 -3.64 -14.04
CA GLU A 301 -16.54 -3.60 -12.63
C GLU A 301 -15.40 -4.17 -11.76
N PRO A 302 -15.07 -3.54 -10.61
CA PRO A 302 -14.05 -4.02 -9.68
C PRO A 302 -14.14 -5.51 -9.31
N GLU A 303 -15.34 -6.09 -9.21
CA GLU A 303 -15.59 -7.50 -8.87
C GLU A 303 -14.89 -8.45 -9.84
N TYR A 304 -14.71 -8.05 -11.10
CA TYR A 304 -14.08 -8.92 -12.08
C TYR A 304 -12.64 -9.30 -11.73
N ARG A 305 -11.96 -8.45 -10.95
CA ARG A 305 -10.60 -8.74 -10.47
C ARG A 305 -10.57 -9.88 -9.45
N LEU A 306 -11.66 -10.11 -8.72
CA LEU A 306 -11.73 -11.13 -7.67
C LEU A 306 -11.51 -12.55 -8.19
N TRP A 307 -11.66 -12.81 -9.49
CA TRP A 307 -11.32 -14.12 -10.09
C TRP A 307 -9.88 -14.57 -9.80
N LEU A 308 -8.93 -13.64 -9.76
CA LEU A 308 -7.54 -13.97 -9.47
C LEU A 308 -7.31 -14.36 -8.01
N SER A 309 -8.17 -13.89 -7.09
CA SER A 309 -8.03 -14.23 -5.66
C SER A 309 -8.22 -15.73 -5.41
N TYR A 310 -9.04 -16.43 -6.21
CA TYR A 310 -9.23 -17.88 -6.09
C TYR A 310 -7.97 -18.68 -6.37
N ILE A 311 -7.17 -18.25 -7.36
CA ILE A 311 -5.86 -18.86 -7.63
C ILE A 311 -4.95 -18.67 -6.41
N GLY A 312 -4.94 -17.47 -5.85
CA GLY A 312 -4.21 -17.17 -4.62
C GLY A 312 -4.65 -18.05 -3.44
N PHE A 313 -5.96 -18.22 -3.22
CA PHE A 313 -6.48 -19.09 -2.16
C PHE A 313 -6.08 -20.55 -2.33
N ILE A 314 -6.15 -21.09 -3.55
CA ILE A 314 -5.72 -22.46 -3.84
C ILE A 314 -4.24 -22.63 -3.55
N CYS A 315 -3.39 -21.70 -4.01
CA CYS A 315 -1.96 -21.72 -3.72
C CYS A 315 -1.70 -21.66 -2.21
N SER A 316 -2.38 -20.78 -1.47
CA SER A 316 -2.24 -20.68 -0.01
C SER A 316 -2.64 -21.97 0.72
N ILE A 317 -3.74 -22.61 0.31
CA ILE A 317 -4.20 -23.89 0.86
C ILE A 317 -3.18 -25.00 0.58
N VAL A 318 -2.75 -25.14 -0.67
CA VAL A 318 -1.77 -26.16 -1.07
C VAL A 318 -0.45 -25.94 -0.33
N GLY A 319 0.03 -24.69 -0.26
CA GLY A 319 1.26 -24.35 0.44
C GLY A 319 1.21 -24.69 1.93
N LEU A 320 0.08 -24.40 2.59
CA LEU A 320 -0.14 -24.73 4.00
C LEU A 320 -0.12 -26.25 4.23
N ILE A 321 -0.83 -27.02 3.39
CA ILE A 321 -0.86 -28.48 3.49
C ILE A 321 0.54 -29.04 3.30
N VAL A 322 1.25 -28.63 2.24
CA VAL A 322 2.60 -29.12 1.96
C VAL A 322 3.55 -28.75 3.10
N PHE A 323 3.48 -27.54 3.64
CA PHE A 323 4.32 -27.13 4.77
C PHE A 323 4.12 -28.04 5.98
N LEU A 324 2.88 -28.18 6.47
CA LEU A 324 2.61 -28.86 7.73
C LEU A 324 2.72 -30.40 7.61
N VAL A 325 2.21 -30.98 6.51
CA VAL A 325 2.27 -32.43 6.28
C VAL A 325 3.73 -32.86 6.06
N CYS A 326 4.46 -32.19 5.17
CA CYS A 326 5.87 -32.54 4.96
C CYS A 326 6.74 -32.27 6.20
N THR A 327 6.39 -31.28 7.03
CA THR A 327 7.08 -31.06 8.31
C THR A 327 6.89 -32.26 9.22
N GLN A 328 5.68 -32.81 9.34
CA GLN A 328 5.42 -33.99 10.17
C GLN A 328 6.11 -35.25 9.62
N GLU A 329 6.00 -35.50 8.32
CA GLU A 329 6.52 -36.72 7.67
C GLU A 329 8.06 -36.75 7.53
N SER A 330 8.75 -35.61 7.68
CA SER A 330 10.21 -35.60 7.58
C SER A 330 10.87 -36.35 8.75
N GLU A 331 11.95 -37.07 8.46
CA GLU A 331 12.77 -37.77 9.46
C GLU A 331 13.44 -36.77 10.43
N GLU A 332 13.46 -37.08 11.73
CA GLU A 332 14.16 -36.27 12.73
C GLU A 332 15.67 -36.27 12.47
N GLY A 333 16.31 -35.11 12.58
CA GLY A 333 17.76 -34.94 12.37
C GLY A 333 18.23 -34.98 10.90
N ARG A 334 17.35 -35.24 9.93
CA ARG A 334 17.68 -35.21 8.50
C ARG A 334 16.96 -34.07 7.79
N TRP A 335 17.71 -33.02 7.45
CA TRP A 335 17.14 -31.86 6.75
C TRP A 335 16.47 -32.24 5.42
N ASN A 336 15.29 -31.65 5.20
CA ASN A 336 14.49 -31.82 3.99
C ASN A 336 13.96 -30.47 3.48
N VAL A 337 14.01 -30.27 2.16
CA VAL A 337 13.52 -29.06 1.48
C VAL A 337 11.99 -29.02 1.32
N SER A 338 11.30 -30.16 1.38
CA SER A 338 9.86 -30.25 1.07
C SER A 338 8.97 -29.27 1.86
N PRO A 339 9.15 -29.05 3.18
CA PRO A 339 8.35 -28.06 3.92
C PRO A 339 8.54 -26.63 3.39
N ILE A 340 9.75 -26.28 2.98
CA ILE A 340 10.11 -24.95 2.48
C ILE A 340 9.42 -24.67 1.14
N ILE A 341 9.26 -25.70 0.30
CA ILE A 341 8.50 -25.58 -0.95
C ILE A 341 7.04 -25.22 -0.65
N GLY A 342 6.45 -25.84 0.38
CA GLY A 342 5.12 -25.49 0.87
C GLY A 342 5.02 -24.02 1.31
N ILE A 343 5.99 -23.56 2.10
CA ILE A 343 6.06 -22.15 2.51
C ILE A 343 6.16 -21.21 1.30
N ALA A 344 6.98 -21.56 0.29
CA ALA A 344 7.12 -20.75 -0.91
C ALA A 344 5.81 -20.65 -1.71
N ILE A 345 5.09 -21.78 -1.90
CA ILE A 345 3.79 -21.80 -2.57
C ILE A 345 2.76 -20.99 -1.77
N GLY A 346 2.75 -21.14 -0.44
CA GLY A 346 1.87 -20.40 0.45
C GLY A 346 2.11 -18.89 0.39
N ALA A 347 3.38 -18.48 0.41
CA ALA A 347 3.78 -17.09 0.29
C ALA A 347 3.39 -16.48 -1.07
N ALA A 348 3.54 -17.24 -2.16
CA ALA A 348 3.08 -16.82 -3.49
C ALA A 348 1.56 -16.59 -3.52
N GLY A 349 0.79 -17.53 -2.97
CA GLY A 349 -0.66 -17.41 -2.83
C GLY A 349 -1.07 -16.19 -2.00
N ASN A 350 -0.38 -15.96 -0.88
CA ASN A 350 -0.59 -14.80 -0.02
C ASN A 350 -0.36 -13.48 -0.77
N GLN A 351 0.70 -13.35 -1.57
CA GLN A 351 0.92 -12.12 -2.32
C GLN A 351 -0.16 -11.88 -3.39
N ILE A 352 -0.54 -12.91 -4.14
CA ILE A 352 -1.63 -12.80 -5.13
C ILE A 352 -2.93 -12.31 -4.47
N VAL A 353 -3.30 -12.90 -3.32
CA VAL A 353 -4.47 -12.48 -2.53
C VAL A 353 -4.31 -11.04 -2.05
N THR A 354 -3.14 -10.68 -1.52
CA THR A 354 -2.84 -9.33 -1.01
C THR A 354 -3.08 -8.28 -2.09
N THR A 355 -2.45 -8.44 -3.25
CA THR A 355 -2.53 -7.49 -4.36
C THR A 355 -3.97 -7.36 -4.86
N VAL A 356 -4.65 -8.48 -5.13
CA VAL A 356 -6.00 -8.46 -5.70
C VAL A 356 -7.03 -7.85 -4.75
N LEU A 357 -7.01 -8.24 -3.47
CA LEU A 357 -8.02 -7.82 -2.50
C LEU A 357 -7.86 -6.36 -2.08
N ILE A 358 -6.62 -5.88 -1.91
CA ILE A 358 -6.36 -4.47 -1.61
C ILE A 358 -6.79 -3.60 -2.79
N THR A 359 -6.39 -3.95 -4.02
CA THR A 359 -6.74 -3.14 -5.19
C THR A 359 -8.24 -3.16 -5.45
N TYR A 360 -8.93 -4.29 -5.23
CA TYR A 360 -10.40 -4.33 -5.27
C TYR A 360 -11.05 -3.36 -4.29
N ALA A 361 -10.61 -3.37 -3.02
CA ALA A 361 -11.20 -2.53 -1.99
C ALA A 361 -10.94 -1.04 -2.24
N VAL A 362 -9.75 -0.70 -2.75
CA VAL A 362 -9.40 0.66 -3.18
C VAL A 362 -10.26 1.11 -4.36
N ASP A 363 -10.49 0.24 -5.34
CA ASP A 363 -11.33 0.57 -6.51
C ASP A 363 -12.81 0.75 -6.14
N CYS A 364 -13.28 0.14 -5.05
CA CYS A 364 -14.64 0.37 -4.55
C CYS A 364 -14.80 1.73 -3.85
N TYR A 365 -13.72 2.29 -3.28
CA TYR A 365 -13.74 3.54 -2.52
C TYR A 365 -12.51 4.41 -2.86
N PRO A 366 -12.39 4.90 -4.11
CA PRO A 366 -11.20 5.62 -4.58
C PRO A 366 -10.95 6.92 -3.80
N THR A 367 -12.02 7.62 -3.38
CA THR A 367 -11.95 8.86 -2.60
C THR A 367 -11.34 8.66 -1.21
N ASP A 368 -11.53 7.48 -0.62
CA ASP A 368 -11.06 7.12 0.71
C ASP A 368 -10.03 5.97 0.68
N ALA A 369 -9.31 5.80 -0.44
CA ALA A 369 -8.34 4.72 -0.64
C ALA A 369 -7.33 4.58 0.52
N ALA A 370 -6.86 5.71 1.05
CA ALA A 370 -5.95 5.72 2.20
C ALA A 370 -6.61 5.21 3.49
N SER A 371 -7.93 5.33 3.66
CA SER A 371 -8.70 4.80 4.80
C SER A 371 -8.93 3.31 4.66
N VAL A 372 -9.25 2.87 3.44
CA VAL A 372 -9.36 1.45 3.10
C VAL A 372 -8.06 0.71 3.42
N GLY A 373 -6.91 1.21 2.94
CA GLY A 373 -5.62 0.58 3.19
C GLY A 373 -5.26 0.47 4.68
N VAL A 374 -5.56 1.51 5.47
CA VAL A 374 -5.35 1.47 6.92
C VAL A 374 -6.26 0.47 7.61
N CYS A 375 -7.55 0.42 7.25
CA CYS A 375 -8.49 -0.54 7.81
C CYS A 375 -8.07 -1.99 7.52
N ILE A 376 -7.75 -2.29 6.26
CA ILE A 376 -7.29 -3.63 5.85
C ILE A 376 -6.02 -4.02 6.61
N THR A 377 -5.05 -3.11 6.69
CA THR A 377 -3.81 -3.34 7.44
C THR A 377 -4.10 -3.60 8.90
N PHE A 378 -4.95 -2.79 9.54
CA PHE A 378 -5.31 -2.97 10.94
C PHE A 378 -5.92 -4.35 11.23
N VAL A 379 -6.90 -4.78 10.44
CA VAL A 379 -7.54 -6.10 10.57
C VAL A 379 -6.52 -7.23 10.37
N ARG A 380 -5.66 -7.12 9.34
CA ARG A 380 -4.58 -8.08 9.08
C ARG A 380 -3.63 -8.21 10.27
N GLN A 381 -3.20 -7.08 10.83
CA GLN A 381 -2.22 -7.08 11.93
C GLN A 381 -2.82 -7.59 13.24
N ILE A 382 -4.12 -7.41 13.50
CA ILE A 382 -4.79 -8.03 14.66
C ILE A 382 -4.68 -9.55 14.56
N TRP A 383 -5.07 -10.13 13.43
CA TRP A 383 -4.99 -11.58 13.25
C TRP A 383 -3.56 -12.09 13.26
N GLY A 384 -2.63 -11.37 12.63
CA GLY A 384 -1.21 -11.69 12.68
C GLY A 384 -0.63 -11.67 14.10
N PHE A 385 -1.08 -10.76 14.96
CA PHE A 385 -0.71 -10.74 16.37
C PHE A 385 -1.30 -11.93 17.14
N LEU A 386 -2.56 -12.29 16.86
CA LEU A 386 -3.25 -13.36 17.58
C LEU A 386 -2.72 -14.77 17.25
N GLY A 387 -2.23 -15.00 16.03
CA GLY A 387 -1.73 -16.30 15.55
C GLY A 387 -0.87 -17.08 16.53
N PRO A 388 0.30 -16.53 16.93
CA PRO A 388 1.25 -17.21 17.81
C PRO A 388 0.70 -17.64 19.17
N PHE A 389 -0.44 -17.09 19.61
CA PHE A 389 -1.07 -17.48 20.87
C PHE A 389 -1.86 -18.78 20.78
N TRP A 390 -2.30 -19.18 19.58
CA TRP A 390 -3.13 -20.37 19.39
C TRP A 390 -2.51 -21.42 18.47
N PHE A 391 -1.42 -21.12 17.76
CA PHE A 391 -0.71 -22.13 16.96
C PHE A 391 -0.15 -23.28 17.81
N PRO A 392 0.59 -23.05 18.92
CA PRO A 392 1.13 -24.16 19.70
C PRO A 392 0.04 -25.05 20.31
N PRO A 393 -1.00 -24.52 20.98
CA PRO A 393 -2.11 -25.35 21.47
C PRO A 393 -2.82 -26.13 20.36
N MET A 394 -2.92 -25.56 19.15
CA MET A 394 -3.50 -26.27 18.00
C MET A 394 -2.62 -27.47 17.60
N PHE A 395 -1.31 -27.29 17.51
CA PHE A 395 -0.39 -28.38 17.17
C PHE A 395 -0.34 -29.47 18.25
N GLU A 396 -0.38 -29.10 19.53
CA GLU A 396 -0.40 -30.05 20.65
C GLU A 396 -1.67 -30.90 20.70
N THR A 397 -2.83 -30.30 20.38
CA THR A 397 -4.13 -30.98 20.50
C THR A 397 -4.51 -31.80 19.28
N VAL A 398 -4.19 -31.31 18.08
CA VAL A 398 -4.65 -31.93 16.83
C VAL A 398 -3.50 -32.56 16.05
N GLY A 399 -2.26 -32.18 16.32
CA GLY A 399 -1.08 -32.60 15.58
C GLY A 399 -0.73 -31.65 14.44
N VAL A 400 0.55 -31.62 14.04
CA VAL A 400 1.09 -30.68 13.05
C VAL A 400 0.42 -30.85 11.67
N ALA A 401 0.35 -32.08 11.14
CA ALA A 401 -0.25 -32.32 9.82
C ALA A 401 -1.75 -32.05 9.81
N ALA A 402 -2.48 -32.50 10.85
CA ALA A 402 -3.93 -32.31 10.91
C ALA A 402 -4.32 -30.84 11.16
N SER A 403 -3.43 -30.03 11.72
CA SER A 403 -3.59 -28.58 11.81
C SER A 403 -3.70 -27.89 10.44
N ALA A 404 -3.17 -28.51 9.37
CA ALA A 404 -3.42 -28.05 8.01
C ALA A 404 -4.91 -28.07 7.67
N GLY A 405 -5.65 -29.08 8.14
CA GLY A 405 -7.10 -29.19 7.94
C GLY A 405 -7.85 -28.01 8.58
N ILE A 406 -7.44 -27.60 9.78
CA ILE A 406 -8.01 -26.43 10.47
C ILE A 406 -7.72 -25.16 9.68
N GLY A 407 -6.46 -24.94 9.27
CA GLY A 407 -6.12 -23.77 8.49
C GLY A 407 -6.81 -23.73 7.13
N CYS A 408 -6.98 -24.87 6.46
CA CYS A 408 -7.77 -24.97 5.23
C CYS A 408 -9.24 -24.59 5.47
N ALA A 409 -9.85 -25.12 6.53
CA ALA A 409 -11.23 -24.79 6.89
C ALA A 409 -11.38 -23.28 7.19
N LEU A 410 -10.39 -22.66 7.85
CA LEU A 410 -10.38 -21.23 8.12
C LEU A 410 -10.24 -20.39 6.84
N ILE A 411 -9.32 -20.73 5.93
CA ILE A 411 -9.18 -20.03 4.64
C ILE A 411 -10.47 -20.16 3.82
N VAL A 412 -11.09 -21.35 3.77
CA VAL A 412 -12.32 -21.54 3.00
C VAL A 412 -13.49 -20.77 3.62
N SER A 413 -13.69 -20.88 4.94
CA SER A 413 -14.83 -20.29 5.64
C SER A 413 -14.75 -18.77 5.76
N VAL A 414 -13.57 -18.21 6.01
CA VAL A 414 -13.38 -16.76 6.25
C VAL A 414 -12.96 -16.02 4.99
N SER A 415 -12.30 -16.68 4.04
CA SER A 415 -11.82 -16.05 2.80
C SER A 415 -12.63 -16.45 1.58
N VAL A 416 -12.65 -17.73 1.20
CA VAL A 416 -13.21 -18.17 -0.10
C VAL A 416 -14.72 -17.95 -0.16
N ILE A 417 -15.47 -18.41 0.84
CA ILE A 417 -16.94 -18.33 0.87
C ILE A 417 -17.41 -16.86 0.90
N PRO A 418 -16.91 -15.98 1.79
CA PRO A 418 -17.31 -14.59 1.79
C PRO A 418 -16.94 -13.84 0.51
N ILE A 419 -15.79 -14.15 -0.11
CA ILE A 419 -15.40 -13.57 -1.40
C ILE A 419 -16.31 -14.03 -2.53
N LEU A 420 -16.78 -15.27 -2.52
CA LEU A 420 -17.81 -15.73 -3.46
C LEU A 420 -19.10 -14.91 -3.34
N PHE A 421 -19.59 -14.68 -2.12
CA PHE A 421 -20.75 -13.83 -1.90
C PHE A 421 -20.49 -12.39 -2.36
N LEU A 422 -19.33 -11.83 -2.07
CA LEU A 422 -18.92 -10.51 -2.51
C LEU A 422 -18.85 -10.41 -4.04
N HIS A 423 -18.46 -11.47 -4.73
CA HIS A 423 -18.41 -11.50 -6.19
C HIS A 423 -19.79 -11.31 -6.82
N TYR A 424 -20.84 -11.89 -6.23
CA TYR A 424 -22.20 -11.80 -6.75
C TYR A 424 -22.98 -10.59 -6.21
N LEU A 425 -22.77 -10.23 -4.94
CA LEU A 425 -23.56 -9.19 -4.24
C LEU A 425 -22.83 -7.85 -4.15
N GLY A 426 -21.52 -7.80 -4.42
CA GLY A 426 -20.66 -6.64 -4.21
C GLY A 426 -21.12 -5.38 -4.95
N ARG A 427 -21.71 -5.55 -6.14
CA ARG A 427 -22.26 -4.43 -6.91
C ARG A 427 -23.36 -3.67 -6.16
N GLY A 428 -24.15 -4.35 -5.34
CA GLY A 428 -25.22 -3.73 -4.54
C GLY A 428 -24.75 -3.11 -3.22
N TRP A 429 -23.51 -3.38 -2.80
CA TRP A 429 -22.99 -2.93 -1.50
C TRP A 429 -22.02 -1.75 -1.59
N ARG A 430 -21.50 -1.45 -2.79
CA ARG A 430 -20.67 -0.28 -3.01
C ARG A 430 -21.51 0.94 -3.43
N PRO A 431 -21.04 2.16 -3.18
CA PRO A 431 -21.63 3.35 -3.78
C PRO A 431 -21.57 3.25 -5.31
N ASP A 432 -22.58 3.77 -6.00
CA ASP A 432 -22.48 3.98 -7.44
C ASP A 432 -21.33 4.95 -7.71
N VAL A 433 -20.28 4.44 -8.35
CA VAL A 433 -19.20 5.27 -8.85
C VAL A 433 -19.79 5.99 -10.06
N ASN A 434 -20.34 7.19 -9.84
CA ASN A 434 -20.76 8.07 -10.93
C ASN A 434 -19.56 8.27 -11.86
N VAL A 435 -19.63 7.64 -13.03
CA VAL A 435 -18.69 7.82 -14.15
C VAL A 435 -19.02 9.12 -14.85
#